data_AF-A0A2H6N4U3-F1
#
_entry.id   AF-A0A2H6N4U3-F1
#
_cell.length_a   1.000
_cell.length_b   1.000
_cell.length_c   1.000
_cell.angle_alpha   90.00
_cell.angle_beta   90.00
_cell.angle_gamma   90.00
#
_symmetry.space_group_name_H-M   'P 1'
#
loop_
_entity.id
_entity.type
_entity.pdbx_description
1 polymer ?
#
loop_
_entity_poly.entity_id
_entity_poly.type
_entity_poly.pdbx_seq_one_letter_code
_entity_poly.pdbx_strand_id
1 'polypeptide(L)'
;YMGVSLQSFSQGEHYWEVTVDDKPRWALGVISAETGRKGRLHATPSNGFWLVGCKEGKNYEAYVEHKEPRSLKLERKPSRIGIYLSFDDGLLAFYDASDEDNLVQIFAFRERFTGTAYPFFDVCWHDKGKNSQPLIIYTPESQER
;
A
#
# COMPACT_ATOMS: atom_id res chain seq x y z
N TYR A 1 6.68 5.14 11.69
CA TYR A 1 5.48 4.91 12.52
C TYR A 1 4.54 4.09 11.67
N MET A 2 4.06 2.93 12.15
CA MET A 2 3.14 2.07 11.38
C MET A 2 1.72 2.25 11.93
N GLY A 3 0.74 2.35 11.05
CA GLY A 3 -0.68 2.42 11.41
C GLY A 3 -1.49 1.34 10.69
N VAL A 4 -2.50 0.79 11.37
CA VAL A 4 -3.52 -0.10 10.80
C VAL A 4 -4.88 0.58 10.92
N SER A 5 -5.75 0.39 9.92
CA SER A 5 -7.14 0.87 10.00
C SER A 5 -7.95 0.06 11.02
N LEU A 6 -9.03 0.64 11.54
CA LEU A 6 -10.06 -0.08 12.31
C LEU A 6 -10.93 -0.97 11.42
N GLN A 7 -10.94 -0.70 10.12
CA GLN A 7 -11.65 -1.51 9.14
C GLN A 7 -10.84 -2.77 8.81
N SER A 8 -11.54 -3.90 8.71
CA SER A 8 -10.95 -5.21 8.45
C SER A 8 -11.73 -5.92 7.36
N PHE A 9 -11.03 -6.79 6.63
CA PHE A 9 -11.56 -7.51 5.48
C PHE A 9 -11.37 -9.00 5.65
N SER A 10 -12.42 -9.77 5.43
CA SER A 10 -12.39 -11.23 5.51
C SER A 10 -13.15 -11.94 4.38
N GLN A 11 -13.71 -11.16 3.45
CA GLN A 11 -14.48 -11.62 2.29
C GLN A 11 -14.76 -10.44 1.36
N GLY A 12 -15.18 -10.73 0.12
CA GLY A 12 -15.63 -9.73 -0.85
C GLY A 12 -14.53 -8.87 -1.44
N GLU A 13 -14.97 -7.81 -2.12
CA GLU A 13 -14.13 -6.89 -2.87
C GLU A 13 -14.11 -5.51 -2.21
N HIS A 14 -12.92 -4.92 -2.09
CA HIS A 14 -12.68 -3.64 -1.40
C HIS A 14 -11.75 -2.78 -2.23
N TYR A 15 -12.05 -1.49 -2.28
CA TYR A 15 -11.21 -0.50 -2.96
C TYR A 15 -11.06 0.74 -2.10
N TRP A 16 -9.83 1.27 -2.03
CA TRP A 16 -9.57 2.57 -1.43
C TRP A 16 -8.37 3.23 -2.09
N GLU A 17 -8.30 4.54 -1.99
CA GLU A 17 -7.24 5.36 -2.55
C GLU A 17 -6.47 6.10 -1.45
N VAL A 18 -5.16 6.23 -1.65
CA VAL A 18 -4.28 6.96 -0.74
C VAL A 18 -3.51 8.00 -1.53
N THR A 19 -3.69 9.26 -1.16
CA THR A 19 -2.89 10.37 -1.65
C THR A 19 -1.50 10.28 -1.02
N VAL A 20 -0.48 10.24 -1.88
CA VAL A 20 0.95 10.16 -1.54
C VAL A 20 1.73 11.40 -1.99
N ASP A 21 1.22 12.13 -2.99
CA ASP A 21 1.77 13.38 -3.54
C ASP A 21 3.31 13.40 -3.62
N ASP A 22 3.95 14.35 -2.95
CA ASP A 22 5.39 14.55 -2.95
C ASP A 22 6.12 13.73 -1.88
N LYS A 23 5.42 12.94 -1.07
CA LYS A 23 6.00 12.16 0.04
C LYS A 23 7.08 11.20 -0.47
N PRO A 24 8.34 11.33 -0.02
CA PRO A 24 9.45 10.59 -0.60
C PRO A 24 9.59 9.16 -0.08
N ARG A 25 9.03 8.81 1.08
CA ARG A 25 9.08 7.44 1.61
C ARG A 25 7.76 7.03 2.23
N TRP A 26 7.22 5.91 1.78
CA TRP A 26 5.98 5.32 2.26
C TRP A 26 5.89 3.85 1.87
N ALA A 27 5.07 3.08 2.59
CA ALA A 27 4.63 1.75 2.17
C ALA A 27 3.13 1.60 2.43
N LEU A 28 2.42 0.95 1.49
CA LEU A 28 0.98 0.82 1.45
C LEU A 28 0.59 -0.61 1.06
N GLY A 29 -0.53 -1.09 1.60
CA GLY A 29 -1.10 -2.37 1.22
C GLY A 29 -1.95 -2.96 2.34
N VAL A 30 -1.82 -4.26 2.58
CA VAL A 30 -2.54 -4.94 3.67
C VAL A 30 -1.61 -5.78 4.54
N ILE A 31 -2.03 -5.98 5.79
CA ILE A 31 -1.40 -6.86 6.76
C ILE A 31 -2.40 -7.90 7.27
N SER A 32 -1.95 -9.14 7.51
CA SER A 32 -2.78 -10.17 8.15
C SER A 32 -2.95 -9.90 9.65
N ALA A 33 -4.12 -10.24 10.19
CA ALA A 33 -4.40 -10.28 11.63
C ALA A 33 -3.42 -11.19 12.38
N GLU A 34 -2.95 -12.24 11.72
CA GLU A 34 -2.10 -13.28 12.28
C GLU A 34 -0.61 -12.88 12.26
N THR A 35 -0.27 -11.74 11.66
CA THR A 35 1.10 -11.24 11.60
C THR A 35 1.66 -10.99 13.01
N GLY A 36 2.74 -11.70 13.34
CA GLY A 36 3.44 -11.53 14.61
C GLY A 36 4.03 -10.12 14.74
N ARG A 37 3.67 -9.40 15.81
CA ARG A 37 4.07 -7.98 16.03
C ARG A 37 5.44 -7.78 16.71
N LYS A 38 6.28 -8.82 16.80
CA LYS A 38 7.55 -8.75 17.57
C LYS A 38 8.77 -8.80 16.66
N GLY A 39 9.64 -7.80 16.76
CA GLY A 39 10.98 -7.78 16.15
C GLY A 39 11.10 -7.00 14.84
N ARG A 40 12.28 -7.10 14.21
CA ARG A 40 12.55 -6.51 12.89
C ARG A 40 11.90 -7.38 11.81
N LEU A 41 10.61 -7.14 11.56
CA LEU A 41 9.84 -7.90 10.58
C LEU A 41 10.34 -7.57 9.18
N HIS A 42 10.62 -8.61 8.39
CA HIS A 42 10.82 -8.48 6.95
C HIS A 42 9.44 -8.46 6.32
N ALA A 43 9.09 -7.37 5.65
CA ALA A 43 7.82 -7.27 4.93
C ALA A 43 7.84 -8.24 3.74
N THR A 44 7.22 -9.40 3.92
CA THR A 44 7.01 -10.44 2.91
C THR A 44 5.61 -11.04 3.08
N PRO A 45 5.02 -11.62 2.02
CA PRO A 45 3.75 -12.34 2.10
C PRO A 45 3.70 -13.42 3.19
N SER A 46 4.76 -14.21 3.34
CA SER A 46 4.88 -15.24 4.37
C SER A 46 4.84 -14.70 5.81
N ASN A 47 5.22 -13.43 6.01
CA ASN A 47 5.09 -12.73 7.29
C ASN A 47 3.76 -11.96 7.38
N GLY A 48 2.85 -12.15 6.43
CA GLY A 48 1.53 -11.54 6.35
C GLY A 48 1.56 -10.09 5.91
N PHE A 49 2.54 -9.68 5.10
CA PHE A 49 2.63 -8.34 4.52
C PHE A 49 2.52 -8.37 3.00
N TRP A 50 1.58 -7.62 2.44
CA TRP A 50 1.41 -7.45 1.01
C TRP A 50 1.45 -5.98 0.67
N LEU A 51 2.65 -5.49 0.38
CA LEU A 51 2.93 -4.06 0.32
C LEU A 51 3.58 -3.66 -1.01
N VAL A 52 3.33 -2.42 -1.42
CA VAL A 52 4.17 -1.65 -2.32
C VAL A 52 4.70 -0.42 -1.58
N GLY A 53 5.87 0.05 -1.97
CA GLY A 53 6.47 1.22 -1.33
C GLY A 53 7.25 2.10 -2.28
N CYS A 54 7.58 3.28 -1.79
CA CYS A 54 8.44 4.24 -2.46
C CYS A 54 9.62 4.61 -1.57
N LYS A 55 10.79 4.74 -2.18
CA LYS A 55 12.02 5.27 -1.60
C LYS A 55 12.50 6.45 -2.42
N GLU A 56 12.89 7.51 -1.72
CA GLU A 56 13.48 8.72 -2.33
C GLU A 56 12.57 9.39 -3.38
N GLY A 57 11.26 9.17 -3.30
CA GLY A 57 10.26 9.76 -4.19
C GLY A 57 10.29 9.28 -5.63
N LYS A 58 11.09 8.26 -5.95
CA LYS A 58 11.28 7.77 -7.34
C LYS A 58 11.55 6.28 -7.47
N ASN A 59 12.01 5.61 -6.41
CA ASN A 59 12.31 4.18 -6.45
C ASN A 59 11.10 3.42 -5.88
N TYR A 60 10.38 2.71 -6.73
CA TYR A 60 9.19 1.97 -6.35
C TYR A 60 9.50 0.49 -6.23
N GLU A 61 8.91 -0.17 -5.25
CA GLU A 61 9.17 -1.58 -4.98
C GLU A 61 7.93 -2.33 -4.50
N ALA A 62 7.84 -3.60 -4.85
CA ALA A 62 6.89 -4.56 -4.29
C ALA A 62 7.62 -5.47 -3.31
N TYR A 63 7.03 -5.63 -2.12
CA TYR A 63 7.54 -6.50 -1.07
C TYR A 63 7.08 -7.94 -1.33
N VAL A 64 7.78 -8.61 -2.26
CA VAL A 64 7.48 -9.98 -2.70
C VAL A 64 8.09 -11.03 -1.77
N GLU A 65 7.75 -12.31 -1.96
CA GLU A 65 8.33 -13.44 -1.23
C GLU A 65 9.80 -13.68 -1.63
N HIS A 66 10.66 -12.75 -1.25
CA HIS A 66 12.08 -12.74 -1.55
C HIS A 66 12.84 -11.89 -0.53
N LYS A 67 14.15 -12.11 -0.40
CA LYS A 67 14.99 -11.37 0.54
C LYS A 67 15.03 -9.86 0.24
N GLU A 68 15.02 -9.52 -1.04
CA GLU A 68 15.06 -8.14 -1.54
C GLU A 68 13.72 -7.81 -2.23
N PRO A 69 13.16 -6.61 -2.01
CA PRO A 69 11.98 -6.16 -2.73
C PRO A 69 12.18 -6.13 -4.25
N ARG A 70 11.12 -6.38 -5.01
CA ARG A 70 11.13 -6.28 -6.48
C ARG A 70 11.01 -4.82 -6.89
N SER A 71 12.00 -4.28 -7.60
CA SER A 71 11.88 -2.94 -8.20
C SER A 71 10.76 -2.88 -9.24
N LEU A 72 9.96 -1.83 -9.19
CA LEU A 72 8.88 -1.52 -10.12
C LEU A 72 9.29 -0.34 -11.00
N LYS A 73 9.04 -0.46 -12.30
CA LYS A 73 9.24 0.64 -13.26
C LYS A 73 7.90 1.29 -13.51
N LEU A 74 7.77 2.56 -13.12
CA LEU A 74 6.60 3.38 -13.38
C LEU A 74 6.94 4.41 -14.44
N GLU A 75 5.99 4.69 -15.32
CA GLU A 75 6.14 5.71 -16.38
C GLU A 75 6.15 7.13 -15.83
N ARG A 76 5.42 7.34 -14.72
CA ARG A 76 5.32 8.62 -14.03
C ARG A 76 5.30 8.42 -12.51
N LYS A 77 5.50 9.51 -11.78
CA LYS A 77 5.33 9.54 -10.32
C LYS A 77 3.83 9.60 -9.99
N PRO A 78 3.25 8.58 -9.34
CA PRO A 78 1.87 8.67 -8.87
C PRO A 78 1.74 9.69 -7.74
N SER A 79 0.70 10.53 -7.79
CA SER A 79 0.23 11.35 -6.66
C SER A 79 -0.76 10.58 -5.78
N ARG A 80 -1.39 9.53 -6.35
CA ARG A 80 -2.39 8.71 -5.66
C ARG A 80 -2.23 7.24 -5.99
N ILE A 81 -2.35 6.39 -4.98
CA ILE A 81 -2.28 4.93 -5.10
C ILE A 81 -3.66 4.35 -4.82
N GLY A 82 -4.26 3.71 -5.84
CA GLY A 82 -5.46 2.90 -5.68
C GLY A 82 -5.10 1.49 -5.24
N ILE A 83 -5.82 0.94 -4.27
CA ILE A 83 -5.60 -0.39 -3.72
C ILE A 83 -6.90 -1.17 -3.84
N TYR A 84 -6.85 -2.26 -4.60
CA TYR A 84 -7.97 -3.17 -4.82
C TYR A 84 -7.67 -4.52 -4.18
N LEU A 85 -8.59 -4.99 -3.35
CA LEU A 85 -8.55 -6.30 -2.74
C LEU A 85 -9.80 -7.09 -3.14
N SER A 86 -9.65 -8.15 -3.93
CA SER A 86 -10.64 -9.24 -3.99
C SER A 86 -10.17 -10.33 -3.04
N PHE A 87 -10.85 -10.43 -1.89
CA PHE A 87 -10.49 -11.39 -0.86
C PHE A 87 -10.75 -12.83 -1.34
N ASP A 88 -11.91 -13.05 -1.96
CA ASP A 88 -12.36 -14.38 -2.40
C ASP A 88 -11.52 -14.93 -3.57
N ASP A 89 -11.08 -14.05 -4.47
CA ASP A 89 -10.21 -14.43 -5.60
C ASP A 89 -8.72 -14.44 -5.23
N GLY A 90 -8.36 -13.99 -4.02
CA GLY A 90 -6.97 -13.88 -3.60
C GLY A 90 -6.16 -12.90 -4.44
N LEU A 91 -6.75 -11.75 -4.78
CA LEU A 91 -6.11 -10.70 -5.57
C LEU A 91 -5.95 -9.43 -4.74
N LEU A 92 -4.71 -8.94 -4.64
CA LEU A 92 -4.44 -7.57 -4.18
C LEU A 92 -3.69 -6.83 -5.28
N ALA A 93 -4.32 -5.84 -5.87
CA ALA A 93 -3.78 -5.05 -6.96
C ALA A 93 -3.58 -3.57 -6.55
N PHE A 94 -2.54 -2.97 -7.09
CA PHE A 94 -2.15 -1.59 -6.87
C PHE A 94 -2.17 -0.84 -8.19
N TYR A 95 -2.69 0.38 -8.17
CA TYR A 95 -2.88 1.23 -9.34
C TYR A 95 -2.32 2.63 -9.09
N ASP A 96 -1.77 3.24 -10.14
CA ASP A 96 -1.61 4.68 -10.21
C ASP A 96 -3.01 5.26 -10.49
N ALA A 97 -3.55 5.94 -9.48
CA ALA A 97 -4.86 6.58 -9.49
C ALA A 97 -4.74 8.11 -9.55
N SER A 98 -3.63 8.61 -10.10
CA SER A 98 -3.39 10.06 -10.21
C SER A 98 -4.34 10.76 -11.18
N ASP A 99 -4.95 9.99 -12.08
CA ASP A 99 -5.97 10.43 -13.03
C ASP A 99 -7.31 9.83 -12.58
N GLU A 100 -8.34 10.68 -12.40
CA GLU A 100 -9.64 10.26 -11.87
C GLU A 100 -10.38 9.32 -12.83
N ASP A 101 -10.12 9.44 -14.12
CA ASP A 101 -10.79 8.64 -15.16
C ASP A 101 -9.94 7.44 -15.62
N ASN A 102 -8.73 7.27 -15.09
CA ASN A 102 -7.80 6.26 -15.59
C ASN A 102 -6.90 5.66 -14.50
N LEU A 103 -7.08 4.35 -14.28
CA LEU A 103 -6.24 3.54 -13.39
C LEU A 103 -5.18 2.76 -14.17
N VAL A 104 -3.91 3.02 -13.90
CA VAL A 104 -2.79 2.27 -14.49
C VAL A 104 -2.25 1.26 -13.48
N GLN A 105 -2.32 -0.04 -13.78
CA GLN A 105 -1.87 -1.07 -12.84
C GLN A 105 -0.36 -1.00 -12.60
N ILE A 106 0.03 -0.89 -11.34
CA ILE A 106 1.41 -0.86 -10.86
C ILE A 106 1.93 -2.28 -10.58
N PHE A 107 1.17 -3.03 -9.79
CA PHE A 107 1.56 -4.35 -9.32
C PHE A 107 0.35 -5.15 -8.82
N ALA A 108 0.45 -6.48 -8.76
CA ALA A 108 -0.57 -7.31 -8.14
C ALA A 108 0.05 -8.55 -7.47
N PHE A 109 -0.41 -8.84 -6.25
CA PHE A 109 -0.25 -10.14 -5.59
C PHE A 109 -1.41 -11.04 -5.95
N ARG A 110 -1.13 -12.32 -6.17
CA ARG A 110 -2.12 -13.36 -6.47
C ARG A 110 -1.89 -14.55 -5.55
N GLU A 111 -2.56 -14.53 -4.41
CA GLU A 111 -2.49 -15.57 -3.39
C GLU A 111 -3.71 -15.50 -2.48
N ARG A 112 -4.10 -16.66 -1.92
CA ARG A 112 -5.24 -16.71 -1.01
C ARG A 112 -4.86 -16.12 0.33
N PHE A 113 -5.61 -15.10 0.76
CA PHE A 113 -5.51 -14.56 2.10
C PHE A 113 -6.18 -15.52 3.10
N THR A 114 -5.51 -15.79 4.21
CA THR A 114 -6.09 -16.54 5.33
C THR A 114 -6.43 -15.59 6.47
N GLY A 115 -7.60 -15.79 7.09
CA GLY A 115 -8.04 -14.99 8.23
C GLY A 115 -8.54 -13.59 7.83
N THR A 116 -8.17 -12.58 8.61
CA THR A 116 -8.61 -11.20 8.39
C THR A 116 -7.43 -10.34 7.94
N ALA A 117 -7.63 -9.53 6.90
CA ALA A 117 -6.68 -8.54 6.43
C ALA A 117 -7.07 -7.13 6.92
N TYR A 118 -6.08 -6.29 7.16
CA TYR A 118 -6.27 -4.87 7.53
C TYR A 118 -5.52 -3.98 6.53
N PRO A 119 -6.11 -2.86 6.09
CA PRO A 119 -5.35 -1.79 5.43
C PRO A 119 -4.15 -1.39 6.28
N PHE A 120 -2.99 -1.30 5.64
CA PHE A 120 -1.72 -0.99 6.27
C PHE A 120 -1.11 0.27 5.65
N PHE A 121 -0.66 1.17 6.52
CA PHE A 121 -0.05 2.44 6.15
C PHE A 121 1.24 2.65 6.96
N ASP A 122 2.38 2.73 6.27
CA ASP A 122 3.64 3.14 6.88
C ASP A 122 4.09 4.49 6.32
N VAL A 123 4.02 5.52 7.17
CA VAL A 123 4.49 6.88 6.85
C VAL A 123 6.02 7.00 6.86
N CYS A 124 6.73 5.90 7.20
CA CYS A 124 8.16 5.81 7.38
C CYS A 124 8.70 6.76 8.45
N TRP A 125 10.02 6.81 8.61
CA TRP A 125 10.68 7.80 9.47
C TRP A 125 10.65 9.18 8.80
N HIS A 126 10.46 10.24 9.58
CA HIS A 126 10.33 11.62 9.10
C HIS A 126 11.63 12.21 8.51
N ASP A 127 12.77 11.51 8.67
CA ASP A 127 14.08 11.85 8.08
C ASP A 127 14.47 13.32 8.26
N LYS A 128 14.53 13.78 9.51
CA LYS A 128 14.84 15.18 9.87
C LYS A 128 13.93 16.20 9.17
N GLY A 129 12.68 15.83 8.90
CA GLY A 129 11.65 16.67 8.28
C GLY A 129 11.54 16.50 6.77
N LYS A 130 12.41 15.70 6.12
CA LYS A 130 12.34 15.49 4.67
C LYS A 130 11.17 14.60 4.22
N ASN A 131 10.56 13.85 5.15
CA ASN A 131 9.45 12.93 4.88
C ASN A 131 8.26 13.21 5.82
N SER A 132 8.03 14.48 6.15
CA SER A 132 6.96 14.92 7.07
C SER A 132 5.57 14.98 6.42
N GLN A 133 5.48 14.85 5.10
CA GLN A 133 4.22 14.85 4.36
C GLN A 133 3.31 13.70 4.85
N PRO A 134 2.00 13.93 4.96
CA PRO A 134 1.06 12.91 5.40
C PRO A 134 0.79 11.86 4.31
N LEU A 135 0.18 10.75 4.72
CA LEU A 135 -0.61 9.90 3.83
C LEU A 135 -2.07 10.22 4.11
N ILE A 136 -2.85 10.50 3.07
CA ILE A 136 -4.26 10.92 3.21
C ILE A 136 -5.13 9.90 2.51
N ILE A 137 -6.14 9.35 3.20
CA ILE A 137 -7.17 8.55 2.55
C ILE A 137 -7.98 9.48 1.66
N TYR A 138 -8.01 9.22 0.37
CA TYR A 138 -8.75 10.05 -0.57
C TYR A 138 -10.24 9.80 -0.42
N THR A 139 -11.00 10.89 -0.27
CA THR A 139 -12.46 10.89 -0.33
C THR A 139 -12.90 11.88 -1.42
N PRO A 140 -13.66 11.44 -2.43
CA PRO A 140 -14.10 12.31 -3.54
C PRO A 140 -14.86 13.58 -3.07
N GLU A 141 -15.52 13.50 -1.90
CA GLU A 141 -16.38 14.53 -1.32
C GLU A 141 -15.64 15.80 -0.84
N SER A 142 -14.32 15.89 -1.02
CA SER A 142 -13.51 17.02 -0.55
C SER A 142 -13.08 18.01 -1.66
N GLN A 143 -13.53 17.81 -2.90
CA GLN A 143 -13.24 18.70 -4.04
C GLN A 143 -14.33 19.77 -4.29
N GLU A 144 -15.45 19.76 -3.55
CA GLU A 144 -16.48 20.81 -3.60
C GLU A 144 -16.35 21.78 -2.41
N ARG A 145 -15.34 22.65 -2.42
CA ARG A 145 -15.37 23.92 -1.66
C ARG A 145 -14.51 25.01 -2.27
#